data_AF-A0A950FD86-F1
#
_entry.id   AF-A0A950FD86-F1
#
_cell.length_a   1.000
_cell.length_b   1.000
_cell.length_c   1.000
_cell.angle_alpha   90.00
_cell.angle_beta   90.00
_cell.angle_gamma   90.00
#
_symmetry.space_group_name_H-M   'P 1'
#
loop_
_entity.id
_entity.type
_entity.pdbx_description
1 polymer ?
#
loop_
_entity_poly.entity_id
_entity_poly.type
_entity_poly.pdbx_seq_one_letter_code
_entity_poly.pdbx_strand_id
1 'polypeptide(L)' 'MSQTLELAQNLLARRSVTPADEGCQLLMSERLAAAGFTIEPLPFGNVQNL' A
#
# COMPACT_ATOMS: atom_id res chain seq x y z
N MET A 1 -18.59 -4.54 8.65
CA MET A 1 -17.18 -4.90 8.92
C MET A 1 -16.48 -3.66 9.48
N SER A 2 -15.38 -3.75 10.23
CA SER A 2 -14.62 -2.54 10.61
C SER A 2 -13.71 -2.10 9.45
N GLN A 3 -13.44 -0.79 9.34
CA GLN A 3 -12.55 -0.27 8.28
C GLN A 3 -11.15 -0.90 8.32
N THR A 4 -10.66 -1.20 9.52
CA THR A 4 -9.38 -1.91 9.72
C THR A 4 -9.41 -3.32 9.14
N LEU A 5 -10.49 -4.06 9.35
CA LEU A 5 -10.62 -5.43 8.83
C LEU A 5 -10.77 -5.43 7.31
N GLU A 6 -11.52 -4.49 6.74
CA GLU A 6 -11.63 -4.33 5.28
C GLU A 6 -10.29 -4.01 4.62
N LEU A 7 -9.50 -3.10 5.21
CA LEU A 7 -8.15 -2.79 4.74
C LEU A 7 -7.25 -4.02 4.77
N ALA A 8 -7.24 -4.76 5.90
CA ALA A 8 -6.44 -5.97 6.03
C ALA A 8 -6.81 -7.03 4.98
N GLN A 9 -8.11 -7.27 4.75
CA GLN A 9 -8.58 -8.21 3.73
C GLN A 9 -8.17 -7.77 2.31
N ASN A 10 -8.26 -6.47 2.01
CA ASN A 10 -7.87 -5.94 0.72
C ASN A 10 -6.36 -6.17 0.49
N LEU A 11 -5.51 -5.89 1.49
CA LEU A 11 -4.07 -6.13 1.42
C LEU A 11 -3.75 -7.62 1.23
N LEU A 12 -4.39 -8.51 1.99
CA LEU A 12 -4.18 -9.96 1.89
C LEU A 12 -4.60 -10.55 0.53
N ALA A 13 -5.54 -9.92 -0.18
CA ALA A 13 -5.96 -10.36 -1.50
C ALA A 13 -4.91 -10.09 -2.60
N ARG A 14 -3.90 -9.26 -2.33
CA ARG A 14 -2.80 -8.96 -3.26
C ARG A 14 -1.71 -10.01 -3.14
N ARG A 15 -1.23 -10.53 -4.27
CA ARG A 15 -0.19 -11.57 -4.30
C ARG A 15 1.21 -10.97 -4.21
N SER A 16 1.46 -10.13 -3.21
CA SER A 16 2.69 -9.34 -3.04
C SER A 16 3.90 -10.18 -2.60
N VAL A 17 4.32 -11.11 -3.46
CA VAL A 17 5.50 -11.95 -3.25
C VAL A 17 6.75 -11.12 -3.55
N THR A 18 7.68 -11.06 -2.60
CA THR A 18 8.91 -10.27 -2.70
C THR A 18 9.62 -10.48 -4.05
N PRO A 19 9.98 -9.41 -4.77
CA PRO A 19 9.92 -7.98 -4.39
C PRO A 19 8.63 -7.25 -4.84
N ALA A 20 7.67 -7.95 -5.45
CA ALA A 20 6.48 -7.33 -6.01
C ALA A 20 5.53 -6.84 -4.90
N ASP A 21 5.14 -5.57 -4.98
CA ASP A 21 4.21 -4.94 -4.05
C ASP A 21 2.73 -5.23 -4.38
N GLU A 22 2.43 -5.50 -5.65
CA GLU A 22 1.06 -5.77 -6.15
C GLU A 22 0.03 -4.69 -5.75
N GLY A 23 0.47 -3.44 -5.61
CA GLY A 23 -0.38 -2.28 -5.35
C GLY A 23 -0.82 -2.14 -3.90
N CYS A 24 -0.13 -2.78 -2.95
CA CYS A 24 -0.30 -2.53 -1.52
C CYS A 24 0.06 -1.08 -1.18
N GLN A 25 1.19 -0.61 -1.67
CA GLN A 25 1.69 0.74 -1.45
C GLN A 25 0.80 1.80 -2.06
N LEU A 26 0.26 1.56 -3.27
CA LEU A 26 -0.71 2.46 -3.89
C LEU A 26 -1.95 2.62 -2.99
N LEU A 27 -2.57 1.51 -2.55
CA LEU A 27 -3.72 1.53 -1.65
C LEU A 27 -3.43 2.32 -0.36
N MET A 28 -2.26 2.11 0.24
CA MET A 28 -1.85 2.80 1.46
C MET A 28 -1.64 4.29 1.21
N SER A 29 -0.97 4.66 0.12
CA SER A 29 -0.70 6.05 -0.25
C SER A 29 -1.98 6.85 -0.47
N GLU A 30 -2.98 6.27 -1.15
CA GLU A 30 -4.27 6.92 -1.42
C GLU A 30 -5.02 7.21 -0.11
N ARG A 31 -5.02 6.25 0.82
CA ARG A 31 -5.67 6.41 2.13
C ARG A 31 -4.96 7.45 2.99
N LEU A 32 -3.63 7.45 3.01
CA LEU A 32 -2.84 8.40 3.78
C LEU A 32 -2.94 9.81 3.20
N ALA A 33 -2.88 9.96 1.87
CA ALA A 33 -3.08 11.25 1.21
C ALA A 33 -4.48 11.83 1.50
N ALA A 34 -5.53 11.00 1.47
CA ALA A 34 -6.89 11.42 1.87
C ALA A 34 -6.98 11.85 3.34
N ALA A 35 -6.09 11.35 4.20
CA ALA A 35 -5.97 11.77 5.60
C ALA A 35 -5.03 12.99 5.80
N GLY A 36 -4.51 13.58 4.71
CA GLY A 36 -3.67 14.79 4.76
C GLY A 36 -2.17 14.52 4.89
N PHE A 37 -1.71 13.27 4.74
CA PHE A 37 -0.29 12.96 4.71
C PHE A 37 0.33 13.34 3.36
N THR A 38 1.58 13.81 3.39
CA THR A 38 2.40 13.91 2.17
C THR A 38 3.03 12.55 1.91
N ILE A 39 2.95 12.08 0.67
CA ILE A 39 3.53 10.80 0.24
C ILE A 39 4.83 11.07 -0.51
N GLU A 40 5.90 10.38 -0.15
CA GLU A 40 7.21 10.51 -0.80
C GLU A 40 7.66 9.16 -1.39
N PRO A 41 7.39 8.89 -2.68
CA PRO A 41 7.83 7.65 -3.31
C PRO A 41 9.36 7.56 -3.36
N LEU A 42 9.90 6.46 -2.85
CA LEU A 42 11.34 6.16 -2.80
C LEU A 42 11.66 4.77 -3.41
N PRO A 43 11.40 4.56 -4.73
CA PRO A 43 11.72 3.29 -5.38
C PRO A 43 13.23 3.09 -5.55
N PHE A 44 13.72 1.88 -5.26
CA PHE A 44 15.11 1.49 -5.46
C PHE A 44 15.19 0.11 -6.11
N GLY A 45 15.79 0.04 -7.31
CA GLY A 45 15.88 -1.21 -8.07
C GLY A 45 14.49 -1.77 -8.39
N ASN A 46 14.21 -3.00 -7.96
CA ASN A 46 12.92 -3.67 -8.13
C ASN A 46 12.00 -3.57 -6.92
N VAL A 47 12.34 -2.74 -5.93
CA VAL A 47 11.59 -2.53 -4.69
C VAL A 47 10.88 -1.17 -4.74
N GLN A 48 9.60 -1.16 -4.40
CA GLN A 48 8.82 0.05 -4.18
C GLN A 48 8.90 0.43 -2.69
N ASN A 49 9.08 1.71 -2.38
CA ASN A 49 8.90 2.28 -1.05
C ASN A 49 8.18 3.64 -1.19
N LEU A 50 7.53 4.12 -0.13
CA LEU A 50 6.84 5.41 -0.05
C LEU A 50 6.94 6.02 1.35
#